data_AF-A0A101H594-F1
#
_entry.id   AF-A0A101H594-F1
#
_cell.length_a   1.000
_cell.length_b   1.000
_cell.length_c   1.000
_cell.angle_alpha   90.00
_cell.angle_beta   90.00
_cell.angle_gamma   90.00
#
_symmetry.space_group_name_H-M   'P 1'
#
loop_
_entity.id
_entity.type
_entity.pdbx_description
1 polymer ?
#
loop_
_entity_poly.entity_id
_entity_poly.type
_entity_poly.pdbx_seq_one_letter_code
_entity_poly.pdbx_strand_id
1 'polypeptide(L)' 'MGSITTISVSSDTKELLRSAGKEGESYDAIIRKLLSEVNWKNLNERWNTILETEEFLPLDA' A
#
# COMPACT_ATOMS: atom_id res chain seq x y z
N MET A 1 6.36 22.67 6.75
CA MET A 1 5.11 21.92 7.00
C MET A 1 4.45 21.69 5.65
N GLY A 2 4.19 20.44 5.27
CA GLY A 2 3.64 20.12 3.95
C GLY A 2 2.25 20.72 3.75
N SER A 3 1.92 21.09 2.52
CA SER A 3 0.58 21.57 2.15
C SER A 3 -0.48 20.52 2.49
N ILE A 4 -1.55 20.93 3.16
CA ILE A 4 -2.72 20.08 3.41
C ILE A 4 -3.57 20.06 2.14
N THR A 5 -4.00 18.87 1.72
CA THR A 5 -4.91 18.68 0.59
C THR A 5 -6.19 18.02 1.08
N THR A 6 -7.34 18.55 0.66
CA THR A 6 -8.65 17.96 0.95
C THR A 6 -9.02 16.99 -0.17
N ILE A 7 -9.42 15.78 0.21
CA ILE A 7 -9.89 14.75 -0.71
C ILE A 7 -11.33 14.41 -0.35
N SER A 8 -12.23 14.52 -1.31
CA SER A 8 -13.62 14.08 -1.14
C SER A 8 -13.71 12.57 -1.29
N VAL A 9 -14.40 11.92 -0.35
CA VAL A 9 -14.69 10.48 -0.36
C VAL A 9 -16.17 10.26 -0.04
N SER A 10 -16.72 9.10 -0.40
CA SER A 10 -18.09 8.73 0.00
C SER A 10 -18.17 8.52 1.52
N SER A 11 -19.40 8.57 2.06
CA SER A 11 -19.67 8.21 3.45
C SER A 11 -19.14 6.82 3.80
N ASP A 12 -19.34 5.88 2.88
CA ASP A 12 -19.01 4.47 3.10
C ASP A 12 -17.49 4.29 3.15
N THR A 13 -16.75 4.95 2.26
CA THR A 13 -15.28 4.96 2.29
C THR A 13 -14.74 5.60 3.56
N LYS A 14 -15.39 6.67 4.06
CA LYS A 14 -15.01 7.30 5.34
C LYS A 14 -15.19 6.34 6.52
N GLU A 15 -16.28 5.57 6.55
CA GLU A 15 -16.51 4.56 7.60
C GLU A 15 -15.53 3.38 7.49
N LEU A 16 -15.18 2.95 6.28
CA LEU A 16 -14.12 1.95 6.07
C LEU A 16 -12.75 2.44 6.57
N LEU A 17 -12.40 3.70 6.29
CA LEU A 17 -11.18 4.30 6.82
C LEU A 17 -11.21 4.35 8.35
N ARG A 18 -12.37 4.69 8.94
CA ARG A 18 -12.53 4.74 10.39
C ARG A 18 -12.37 3.36 11.05
N SER A 19 -12.91 2.31 10.44
CA SER A 19 -12.79 0.95 10.96
C SER A 19 -11.41 0.33 10.75
N ALA A 20 -10.65 0.80 9.75
CA ALA A 20 -9.28 0.37 9.50
C ALA A 20 -8.23 0.99 10.45
N GLY A 21 -8.55 2.14 11.07
CA GLY A 21 -7.66 2.85 12.00
C GLY A 21 -7.81 2.43 13.46
N LYS A 22 -6.87 2.87 14.29
CA LYS A 22 -6.96 2.79 15.76
C LYS A 22 -7.47 4.10 16.37
N GLU A 23 -7.91 4.04 17.63
CA GLU A 23 -8.33 5.24 18.36
C GLU A 23 -7.23 6.31 18.36
N GLY A 24 -7.58 7.55 17.97
CA GLY A 24 -6.66 8.67 17.87
C GLY A 24 -5.82 8.73 16.59
N GLU A 25 -5.96 7.76 15.67
CA GLU A 25 -5.22 7.75 14.41
C GLU A 25 -5.86 8.70 13.38
N SER A 26 -5.04 9.49 12.69
CA SER A 26 -5.53 10.42 11.65
C SER A 26 -5.83 9.68 10.34
N TYR A 27 -6.78 10.20 9.54
CA TYR A 27 -7.06 9.65 8.22
C TYR A 27 -5.83 9.64 7.30
N ASP A 28 -4.95 10.64 7.38
CA ASP A 28 -3.69 10.67 6.61
C ASP A 28 -2.76 9.50 7.00
N ALA A 29 -2.64 9.21 8.30
CA ALA A 29 -1.84 8.07 8.78
C ALA A 29 -2.41 6.72 8.31
N ILE A 30 -3.73 6.55 8.38
CA ILE A 30 -4.42 5.34 7.91
C ILE A 30 -4.18 5.15 6.40
N ILE A 31 -4.36 6.22 5.61
CA ILE A 31 -4.14 6.18 4.15
C ILE A 31 -2.68 5.81 3.84
N ARG A 32 -1.70 6.43 4.52
CA ARG A 32 -0.27 6.10 4.32
C ARG A 32 0.04 4.65 4.64
N LYS A 33 -0.51 4.12 5.73
CA LYS A 33 -0.33 2.72 6.11
C LYS A 33 -0.91 1.77 5.06
N LEU A 34 -2.15 1.99 4.63
CA LEU A 34 -2.80 1.18 3.60
C LEU A 34 -2.02 1.20 2.28
N LEU A 35 -1.56 2.37 1.84
CA LEU A 35 -0.73 2.50 0.63
C LEU A 35 0.61 1.75 0.76
N SER A 36 1.23 1.79 1.94
CA SER A 36 2.48 1.08 2.20
C SER A 36 2.29 -0.43 2.13
N GLU A 37 1.19 -0.95 2.70
CA GLU A 37 0.85 -2.37 2.65
C GLU A 37 0.55 -2.85 1.22
N VAL A 38 -0.18 -2.05 0.43
CA VAL A 38 -0.47 -2.38 -0.98
C VAL A 38 0.81 -2.37 -1.82
N ASN A 39 1.66 -1.36 -1.66
CA ASN A 39 2.94 -1.31 -2.37
C ASN A 39 3.82 -2.52 -2.05
N TRP A 40 3.87 -2.93 -0.77
CA TRP A 40 4.59 -4.13 -0.37
C TRP A 40 4.02 -5.40 -1.04
N LYS A 41 2.70 -5.58 -1.03
CA LYS A 41 2.04 -6.73 -1.66
C LYS A 41 2.29 -6.80 -3.16
N ASN A 42 2.18 -5.68 -3.85
CA ASN A 42 2.40 -5.62 -5.31
C ASN A 42 3.86 -5.91 -5.68
N LEU A 43 4.83 -5.45 -4.87
CA LEU A 43 6.24 -5.80 -5.06
C LEU A 43 6.48 -7.29 -4.85
N ASN A 44 5.83 -7.88 -3.84
CA ASN A 44 5.91 -9.31 -3.57
C ASN A 44 5.32 -10.17 -4.71
N GLU A 45 4.16 -9.80 -5.25
CA GLU A 45 3.56 -10.49 -6.40
C GLU A 45 4.49 -10.44 -7.61
N ARG A 46 5.05 -9.26 -7.92
CA ARG A 46 5.98 -9.12 -9.04
C ARG A 46 7.24 -9.97 -8.86
N TRP A 47 7.80 -9.99 -7.65
CA TRP A 47 8.99 -10.81 -7.36
C TRP A 47 8.68 -12.31 -7.42
N ASN A 48 7.54 -12.74 -6.91
CA ASN A 48 7.11 -14.13 -7.01
C ASN A 48 6.90 -14.56 -8.47
N THR A 49 6.31 -13.70 -9.32
CA THR A 49 6.21 -13.99 -10.76
C THR A 49 7.59 -14.16 -11.41
N ILE A 50 8.56 -13.28 -11.09
CA ILE A 50 9.92 -13.41 -11.63
C ILE A 50 10.56 -14.73 -11.18
N LEU A 51 10.46 -15.08 -9.89
CA LEU A 51 11.01 -16.32 -9.35
C LEU A 51 10.37 -17.58 -9.94
N GLU A 52 9.09 -17.54 -10.29
CA GLU A 52 8.37 -18.67 -10.90
C GLU A 52 8.61 -18.80 -12.40
N THR A 53 8.82 -17.70 -13.11
CA THR A 53 8.81 -17.68 -14.59
C THR A 53 10.18 -17.50 -15.22
N GLU A 54 11.15 -16.91 -14.53
CA GLU A 54 12.46 -16.65 -15.09
C GLU A 54 13.47 -17.73 -14.66
N GLU A 55 14.16 -18.30 -15.65
CA GLU A 55 15.28 -19.22 -15.41
C GLU A 55 16.49 -18.42 -14.92
N PHE A 56 17.08 -18.83 -13.79
CA PHE A 56 18.25 -18.17 -13.23
C PHE A 56 19.44 -18.26 -14.21
N LEU A 57 19.93 -17.11 -14.67
CA LEU A 57 21.14 -17.02 -15.50
C LEU A 57 22.35 -16.68 -14.62
N PRO A 58 23.22 -17.65 -14.29
CA PRO A 58 24.47 -17.38 -13.60
C PRO A 58 25.39 -16.50 -14.46
N LEU A 59 26.04 -15.54 -13.84
CA LEU A 59 26.90 -14.56 -14.52
C LEU A 59 28.26 -15.13 -14.97
N ASP A 60 28.57 -16.38 -14.61
CA ASP A 60 29.86 -17.05 -14.85
C ASP A 60 29.76 -18.23 -15.85
N ALA A 61 29.01 -18.08 -16.94
CA ALA A 61 28.94 -19.06 -18.04
C ALA A 61 30.00 -18.81 -19.12
#